data_AF-A0A4S3ZSF9-F1
#
_entry.id   AF-A0A4S3ZSF9-F1
#
_cell.length_a   1.000
_cell.length_b   1.000
_cell.length_c   1.000
_cell.angle_alpha   90.00
_cell.angle_beta   90.00
_cell.angle_gamma   90.00
#
_symmetry.space_group_name_H-M   'P 1'
#
loop_
_entity.id
_entity.type
_entity.pdbx_description
1 polymer ?
#
loop_
_entity_poly.entity_id
_entity_poly.type
_entity_poly.pdbx_seq_one_letter_code
_entity_poly.pdbx_strand_id
1 'polypeptide(L)'
;MRNLNGTPTATEEGVLAFGSLPLWFIGGNAGATQAEASTKLLEQTGQVQSLGGGRTAVKQWLQGAGNLERGTLIQNIESAGFKRMSPKTSPVSVFERGGMRIRLDPPQSGTPFNHMHLEYGGNSYNIFLNPVNYKSSAAHIPIR
;
A
#
# COMPACT_ATOMS: atom_id res chain seq x y z
N MET A 1 31.54 8.48 44.47
CA MET A 1 31.72 8.96 43.08
C MET A 1 30.34 9.23 42.50
N ARG A 2 30.23 10.23 41.60
CA ARG A 2 29.03 10.88 41.00
C ARG A 2 28.05 9.88 40.35
N ASN A 3 26.76 10.10 40.08
CA ASN A 3 25.99 11.33 39.80
C ASN A 3 24.46 11.07 39.96
N LEU A 4 23.66 12.12 40.20
CA LEU A 4 22.19 12.13 40.31
C LEU A 4 21.52 12.26 38.92
N ASN A 5 20.60 11.35 38.58
CA ASN A 5 19.39 11.53 37.74
C ASN A 5 18.86 10.16 37.30
N GLY A 6 18.02 9.53 38.13
CA GLY A 6 17.24 8.36 37.76
C GLY A 6 15.83 8.79 37.40
N THR A 7 15.54 8.97 36.11
CA THR A 7 14.17 9.05 35.61
C THR A 7 13.65 7.61 35.46
N PRO A 8 12.50 7.24 36.06
CA PRO A 8 11.92 5.92 35.85
C PRO A 8 11.36 5.82 34.43
N THR A 9 11.93 4.91 33.63
CA THR A 9 11.37 4.51 32.34
C THR A 9 10.08 3.73 32.60
N ALA A 10 8.95 4.30 32.18
CA ALA A 10 7.68 3.59 32.08
C ALA A 10 7.89 2.35 31.20
N THR A 11 7.83 1.17 31.80
CA THR A 11 7.69 -0.09 31.07
C THR A 11 6.19 -0.29 30.91
N GLU A 12 5.63 0.27 29.85
CA GLU A 12 4.25 0.03 29.45
C GLU A 12 4.12 -1.44 29.00
N GLU A 13 3.33 -2.18 29.78
CA GLU A 13 2.20 -2.99 29.32
C GLU A 13 2.37 -3.75 28.00
N GLY A 14 2.37 -5.09 28.12
CA GLY A 14 2.33 -5.99 26.98
C GLY A 14 1.09 -5.81 26.11
N VAL A 15 1.32 -5.68 24.80
CA VAL A 15 0.36 -6.11 23.78
C VAL A 15 1.09 -7.04 22.82
N LEU A 16 0.72 -8.31 22.97
CA LEU A 16 0.76 -9.43 22.04
C LEU A 16 1.45 -9.22 20.68
N ALA A 17 2.46 -10.06 20.47
CA ALA A 17 3.24 -10.26 19.27
C ALA A 17 2.40 -10.27 17.98
N PHE A 18 2.51 -9.19 17.22
CA PHE A 18 2.31 -9.23 15.77
C PHE A 18 3.47 -10.06 15.20
N GLY A 19 3.15 -11.15 14.48
CA GLY A 19 4.10 -11.79 13.58
C GLY A 19 4.71 -10.71 12.70
N SER A 20 6.04 -10.56 12.79
CA SER A 20 6.83 -9.40 12.36
C SER A 20 6.34 -8.76 11.06
N LEU A 21 5.57 -7.68 11.19
CA LEU A 21 5.36 -6.75 10.09
C LEU A 21 6.61 -5.86 9.96
N PRO A 22 7.08 -5.58 8.73
CA PRO A 22 8.31 -4.81 8.55
C PRO A 22 8.19 -3.35 9.04
N LEU A 23 9.23 -2.89 9.73
CA LEU A 23 9.35 -1.56 10.36
C LEU A 23 9.11 -0.35 9.42
N TRP A 24 9.12 -0.52 8.11
CA TRP A 24 9.13 0.57 7.11
C TRP A 24 7.74 1.11 6.72
N PHE A 25 6.66 0.65 7.38
CA PHE A 25 5.38 1.35 7.36
C PHE A 25 5.36 2.60 8.26
N ILE A 26 6.29 2.69 9.22
CA ILE A 26 6.49 3.87 10.05
C ILE A 26 7.42 4.79 9.28
N GLY A 27 6.82 5.78 8.59
CA GLY A 27 7.55 6.76 7.80
C GLY A 27 8.67 7.43 8.61
N GLY A 28 9.90 7.11 8.27
CA GLY A 28 11.11 7.80 8.71
C GLY A 28 12.06 7.89 7.51
N ASN A 29 12.16 9.08 6.95
CA ASN A 29 13.14 9.42 5.92
C ASN A 29 14.55 9.29 6.52
N ALA A 30 15.27 8.21 6.22
CA ALA A 30 16.68 8.06 6.57
C ALA A 30 17.42 7.31 5.47
N GLY A 31 18.19 8.09 4.70
CA GLY A 31 19.39 7.74 3.93
C GLY A 31 19.54 6.34 3.33
N ALA A 32 19.56 6.28 2.00
CA ALA A 32 20.33 5.25 1.30
C ALA A 32 20.98 5.87 0.05
N THR A 33 22.24 6.26 0.21
CA THR A 33 23.19 6.55 -0.86
C THR A 33 23.66 5.24 -1.49
N GLN A 34 23.20 4.93 -2.71
CA GLN A 34 23.99 4.32 -3.79
C GLN A 34 23.12 4.02 -5.03
N ALA A 35 23.39 4.73 -6.12
CA ALA A 35 23.52 4.21 -7.49
C ALA A 35 23.53 5.39 -8.48
N GLU A 36 24.65 6.11 -8.49
CA GLU A 36 25.01 7.05 -9.55
C GLU A 36 25.28 6.26 -10.84
N ALA A 37 24.30 6.17 -11.74
CA ALA A 37 24.49 5.84 -13.16
C ALA A 37 23.17 5.81 -13.96
N SER A 38 22.01 5.71 -13.31
CA SER A 38 20.71 5.56 -14.02
C SER A 38 19.83 6.81 -14.02
N THR A 39 20.24 7.88 -13.34
CA THR A 39 19.46 9.10 -13.17
C THR A 39 19.30 9.93 -14.44
N LYS A 40 20.19 9.78 -15.43
CA LYS A 40 20.18 10.64 -16.62
C LYS A 40 19.22 10.22 -17.74
N LEU A 41 18.63 9.03 -17.68
CA LEU A 41 17.73 8.54 -18.74
C LEU A 41 16.25 8.82 -18.45
N LEU A 42 15.86 9.03 -17.19
CA LEU A 42 14.47 9.26 -16.81
C LEU A 42 14.03 10.73 -16.82
N GLU A 43 14.95 11.69 -16.97
CA GLU A 43 14.62 13.12 -16.99
C GLU A 43 14.06 13.61 -18.34
N GLN A 44 14.19 12.84 -19.42
CA GLN A 44 13.77 13.26 -20.77
C GLN A 44 12.40 12.78 -21.22
N THR A 45 11.68 12.00 -20.41
CA THR A 45 10.32 11.55 -20.74
C THR A 45 9.39 11.75 -19.55
N GLY A 46 8.81 12.96 -19.45
CA GLY A 46 7.57 13.28 -18.73
C GLY A 46 7.29 12.57 -17.40
N GLN A 47 7.56 13.28 -16.29
CA GLN A 47 6.90 13.11 -14.99
C GLN A 47 6.57 11.67 -14.56
N VAL A 48 7.58 10.83 -14.35
CA VAL A 48 7.39 9.64 -13.52
C VAL A 48 7.74 10.03 -12.09
N GLN A 49 6.73 10.49 -11.33
CA GLN A 49 6.83 10.61 -9.87
C GLN A 49 7.13 9.19 -9.32
N SER A 50 8.41 8.90 -9.13
CA SER A 50 8.86 7.62 -8.60
C SER A 50 8.43 7.51 -7.14
N LEU A 51 7.57 6.54 -6.84
CA LEU A 51 7.06 6.24 -5.49
C LEU A 51 8.14 5.68 -4.52
N GLY A 52 9.44 5.83 -4.82
CA GLY A 52 10.57 5.43 -3.97
C GLY A 52 10.58 3.94 -3.58
N GLY A 53 11.27 3.58 -2.50
CA GLY A 53 11.30 2.21 -1.95
C GLY A 53 9.91 1.67 -1.56
N GLY A 54 8.95 2.56 -1.29
CA GLY A 54 7.54 2.20 -1.10
C GLY A 54 6.88 1.59 -2.36
N ARG A 55 7.39 1.89 -3.56
CA ARG A 55 6.90 1.29 -4.82
C ARG A 55 7.16 -0.22 -4.87
N THR A 56 8.35 -0.66 -4.45
CA THR A 56 8.74 -2.08 -4.47
C THR A 56 7.88 -2.89 -3.53
N ALA A 57 7.68 -2.37 -2.33
CA ALA A 57 6.82 -2.90 -1.31
C ALA A 57 5.35 -3.05 -1.73
N VAL A 58 4.75 -1.97 -2.26
CA VAL A 58 3.38 -1.99 -2.75
C VAL A 58 3.27 -2.99 -3.91
N LYS A 59 4.26 -3.05 -4.79
CA LYS A 59 4.30 -4.03 -5.88
C LYS A 59 4.34 -5.47 -5.35
N GLN A 60 5.16 -5.78 -4.35
CA GLN A 60 5.21 -7.11 -3.72
C GLN A 60 3.88 -7.46 -3.05
N TRP A 61 3.28 -6.52 -2.32
CA TRP A 61 1.97 -6.70 -1.70
C TRP A 61 0.88 -6.95 -2.75
N LEU A 62 0.83 -6.18 -3.83
CA LEU A 62 -0.11 -6.36 -4.95
C LEU A 62 0.07 -7.72 -5.62
N GLN A 63 1.32 -8.17 -5.82
CA GLN A 63 1.62 -9.49 -6.37
C GLN A 63 1.14 -10.64 -5.46
N GLY A 64 1.11 -10.42 -4.15
CA GLY A 64 0.57 -11.37 -3.17
C GLY A 64 -0.93 -11.24 -2.91
N ALA A 65 -1.58 -10.15 -3.34
CA ALA A 65 -2.97 -9.82 -2.99
C ALA A 65 -3.98 -10.90 -3.41
N GLY A 66 -3.71 -11.60 -4.52
CA GLY A 66 -4.49 -12.74 -4.99
C GLY A 66 -4.56 -13.92 -4.03
N ASN A 67 -3.63 -14.02 -3.08
CA ASN A 67 -3.54 -15.11 -2.11
C ASN A 67 -4.07 -14.74 -0.73
N LEU A 68 -4.36 -13.46 -0.50
CA LEU A 68 -4.81 -12.95 0.79
C LEU A 68 -6.33 -12.92 0.83
N GLU A 69 -6.89 -13.44 1.93
CA GLU A 69 -8.30 -13.27 2.22
C GLU A 69 -8.67 -11.78 2.28
N ARG A 70 -9.87 -11.44 1.80
CA ARG A 70 -10.38 -10.06 1.79
C ARG A 70 -10.22 -9.32 3.12
N GLY A 71 -10.44 -10.02 4.25
CA GLY A 71 -10.27 -9.44 5.59
C GLY A 71 -8.83 -8.99 5.88
N THR A 72 -7.84 -9.79 5.46
CA THR A 72 -6.41 -9.46 5.59
C THR A 72 -6.01 -8.31 4.67
N LEU A 73 -6.56 -8.26 3.44
CA LEU A 73 -6.36 -7.11 2.55
C LEU A 73 -6.86 -5.83 3.17
N ILE A 74 -8.06 -5.85 3.73
CA ILE A 74 -8.66 -4.71 4.44
C ILE A 74 -7.76 -4.25 5.59
N GLN A 75 -7.30 -5.17 6.44
CA GLN A 75 -6.42 -4.85 7.57
C GLN A 75 -5.12 -4.20 7.09
N ASN A 76 -4.47 -4.78 6.08
CA ASN A 76 -3.24 -4.22 5.50
C ASN A 76 -3.45 -2.80 4.95
N ILE A 77 -4.57 -2.55 4.28
CA ILE A 77 -4.92 -1.23 3.72
C ILE A 77 -5.16 -0.21 4.85
N GLU A 78 -5.94 -0.58 5.87
CA GLU A 78 -6.23 0.27 7.03
C GLU A 78 -4.96 0.56 7.85
N SER A 79 -4.10 -0.45 8.08
CA SER A 79 -2.79 -0.29 8.73
C SER A 79 -1.82 0.58 7.93
N ALA A 80 -1.94 0.63 6.59
CA ALA A 80 -1.20 1.55 5.75
C ALA A 80 -1.76 2.99 5.79
N GLY A 81 -2.71 3.29 6.68
CA GLY A 81 -3.27 4.61 6.92
C GLY A 81 -4.33 5.04 5.91
N PHE A 82 -4.88 4.11 5.11
CA PHE A 82 -6.02 4.42 4.28
C PHE A 82 -7.29 4.49 5.10
N LYS A 83 -8.08 5.53 4.87
CA LYS A 83 -9.40 5.67 5.50
C LYS A 83 -10.42 4.93 4.66
N ARG A 84 -11.24 4.10 5.30
CA ARG A 84 -12.41 3.51 4.67
C ARG A 84 -13.47 4.59 4.42
N MET A 85 -13.92 4.67 3.18
CA MET A 85 -14.94 5.62 2.71
C MET A 85 -16.30 4.96 2.52
N SER A 86 -16.35 3.63 2.36
CA SER A 86 -17.61 2.89 2.25
C SER A 86 -18.08 2.32 3.61
N PRO A 87 -19.39 2.06 3.79
CA PRO A 87 -19.88 1.34 4.96
C PRO A 87 -19.24 -0.04 5.10
N LYS A 88 -19.01 -0.51 6.33
CA LYS A 88 -18.46 -1.86 6.59
C LYS A 88 -19.36 -2.98 6.07
N THR A 89 -20.66 -2.73 5.94
CA THR A 89 -21.66 -3.65 5.41
C THR A 89 -21.70 -3.69 3.89
N SER A 90 -21.00 -2.78 3.20
CA SER A 90 -21.01 -2.70 1.75
C SER A 90 -20.24 -3.88 1.14
N PRO A 91 -20.79 -4.55 0.10
CA PRO A 91 -20.04 -5.57 -0.63
C PRO A 91 -18.81 -4.97 -1.33
N VAL A 92 -18.83 -3.67 -1.65
CA VAL A 92 -17.69 -2.90 -2.17
C VAL A 92 -16.99 -2.16 -1.03
N SER A 93 -15.69 -2.38 -0.87
CA SER A 93 -14.87 -1.62 0.09
C SER A 93 -14.09 -0.54 -0.64
N VAL A 94 -14.26 0.73 -0.25
CA VAL A 94 -13.52 1.86 -0.82
C VAL A 94 -12.64 2.48 0.25
N PHE A 95 -11.38 2.74 -0.09
CA PHE A 95 -10.36 3.28 0.79
C PHE A 95 -9.61 4.41 0.12
N GLU A 96 -9.29 5.47 0.86
CA GLU A 96 -8.57 6.63 0.33
C GLU A 96 -7.43 7.10 1.25
N ARG A 97 -6.32 7.52 0.64
CA ARG A 97 -5.19 8.17 1.30
C ARG A 97 -4.44 9.06 0.30
N GLY A 98 -4.32 10.36 0.58
CA GLY A 98 -3.48 11.27 -0.21
C GLY A 98 -3.79 11.28 -1.73
N GLY A 99 -5.07 11.15 -2.10
CA GLY A 99 -5.51 11.09 -3.51
C GLY A 99 -5.38 9.72 -4.17
N MET A 100 -4.83 8.71 -3.47
CA MET A 100 -4.85 7.31 -3.88
C MET A 100 -6.12 6.64 -3.37
N ARG A 101 -6.79 5.91 -4.24
CA ARG A 101 -8.01 5.16 -3.93
C ARG A 101 -7.82 3.69 -4.23
N ILE A 102 -8.14 2.85 -3.25
CA ILE A 102 -8.17 1.40 -3.39
C ILE A 102 -9.62 0.96 -3.24
N ARG A 103 -10.11 0.18 -4.19
CA ARG A 103 -11.47 -0.36 -4.16
C ARG A 103 -11.42 -1.87 -4.28
N LEU A 104 -12.14 -2.57 -3.42
CA LEU A 104 -12.29 -4.03 -3.43
C LEU A 104 -13.73 -4.36 -3.79
N ASP A 105 -13.92 -5.00 -4.93
CA ASP A 105 -15.22 -5.33 -5.49
C ASP A 105 -15.50 -6.83 -5.41
N PRO A 106 -16.78 -7.23 -5.25
CA PRO A 106 -17.22 -8.60 -5.46
C PRO A 106 -17.19 -8.94 -6.97
N PRO A 107 -17.48 -10.20 -7.35
CA PRO A 107 -17.72 -10.55 -8.75
C PRO A 107 -18.83 -9.69 -9.37
N GLN A 108 -18.62 -9.24 -10.60
CA GLN A 108 -19.58 -8.42 -11.35
C GLN A 108 -19.64 -8.86 -12.83
N SER A 109 -20.61 -8.32 -13.58
CA SER A 109 -20.72 -8.57 -15.02
C SER A 109 -19.43 -8.13 -15.74
N GLY A 110 -18.81 -9.05 -16.49
CA GLY A 110 -17.52 -8.83 -17.16
C GLY A 110 -16.28 -9.03 -16.27
N THR A 111 -16.44 -9.26 -14.96
CA THR A 111 -15.34 -9.61 -14.04
C THR A 111 -15.84 -10.60 -12.99
N PRO A 112 -15.95 -11.90 -13.32
CA PRO A 112 -16.63 -12.91 -12.50
C PRO A 112 -15.77 -13.41 -11.32
N PHE A 113 -14.96 -12.52 -10.72
CA PHE A 113 -14.09 -12.81 -9.59
C PHE A 113 -13.97 -11.57 -8.68
N ASN A 114 -13.65 -11.79 -7.40
CA ASN A 114 -13.31 -10.71 -6.49
C ASN A 114 -12.09 -9.97 -7.05
N HIS A 115 -12.14 -8.65 -7.10
CA HIS A 115 -11.05 -7.89 -7.68
C HIS A 115 -10.81 -6.57 -6.96
N MET A 116 -9.61 -6.03 -7.15
CA MET A 116 -9.16 -4.76 -6.62
C MET A 116 -8.92 -3.79 -7.78
N HIS A 117 -9.34 -2.54 -7.58
CA HIS A 117 -8.92 -1.39 -8.39
C HIS A 117 -7.98 -0.52 -7.57
N LEU A 118 -6.95 -0.03 -8.23
CA LEU A 118 -6.04 0.98 -7.70
C LEU A 118 -6.09 2.22 -8.59
N GLU A 119 -6.45 3.36 -8.00
CA GLU A 119 -6.62 4.64 -8.69
C GLU A 119 -5.74 5.71 -8.05
N TYR A 120 -5.08 6.54 -8.87
CA TYR A 120 -4.31 7.70 -8.42
C TYR A 120 -4.19 8.73 -9.56
N GLY A 121 -4.39 10.01 -9.25
CA GLY A 121 -4.23 11.10 -10.23
C GLY A 121 -5.08 10.94 -11.49
N GLY A 122 -6.27 10.32 -11.39
CA GLY A 122 -7.16 10.06 -12.52
C GLY A 122 -6.79 8.82 -13.36
N ASN A 123 -5.75 8.09 -13.00
CA ASN A 123 -5.33 6.86 -13.69
C ASN A 123 -5.69 5.62 -12.87
N SER A 124 -5.94 4.50 -13.56
CA SER A 124 -6.01 3.17 -12.96
C SER A 124 -4.68 2.45 -13.12
N TYR A 125 -4.35 1.54 -12.20
CA TYR A 125 -3.07 0.85 -12.18
C TYR A 125 -3.27 -0.67 -12.13
N ASN A 126 -2.42 -1.40 -12.84
CA ASN A 126 -2.37 -2.86 -12.75
C ASN A 126 -1.48 -3.34 -11.58
N ILE A 127 -1.36 -4.66 -11.43
CA ILE A 127 -0.56 -5.33 -10.40
C ILE A 127 0.94 -4.94 -10.39
N PHE A 128 1.45 -4.39 -11.50
CA PHE A 128 2.84 -3.94 -11.65
C PHE A 128 3.00 -2.43 -11.44
N LEU A 129 1.94 -1.72 -11.04
CA LEU A 129 1.89 -0.26 -10.91
C LEU A 129 2.14 0.48 -12.22
N ASN A 130 1.73 -0.12 -13.34
CA ASN A 130 1.70 0.55 -14.63
C ASN A 130 0.30 1.15 -14.85
N PRO A 131 0.20 2.40 -15.34
CA PRO A 131 -1.09 2.99 -15.68
C PRO A 131 -1.75 2.18 -16.79
N VAL A 132 -3.04 1.93 -16.64
CA VAL A 132 -3.88 1.17 -17.57
C VAL A 132 -5.23 1.85 -17.71
N ASN A 133 -5.92 1.55 -18.81
CA ASN A 133 -7.31 2.00 -18.97
C ASN A 133 -8.20 1.29 -17.95
N TYR A 134 -9.01 2.04 -17.20
CA TYR A 134 -9.99 1.52 -16.22
C TYR A 134 -10.89 0.41 -16.80
N LYS A 135 -11.29 0.52 -18.07
CA LYS A 135 -12.16 -0.46 -18.74
C LYS A 135 -11.43 -1.74 -19.17
N SER A 136 -10.09 -1.77 -19.05
CA SER A 136 -9.31 -2.95 -19.43
C SER A 136 -9.34 -4.01 -18.35
N SER A 137 -9.20 -5.28 -18.74
CA SER A 137 -9.06 -6.40 -17.79
C SER A 137 -7.86 -6.22 -16.86
N ALA A 138 -6.79 -5.56 -17.31
CA ALA A 138 -5.60 -5.30 -16.52
C ALA A 138 -5.83 -4.35 -15.31
N ALA A 139 -6.91 -3.55 -15.31
CA ALA A 139 -7.29 -2.73 -14.17
C ALA A 139 -7.94 -3.55 -13.03
N HIS A 140 -8.38 -4.77 -13.33
CA HIS A 140 -9.10 -5.64 -12.39
C HIS A 140 -8.11 -6.65 -11.79
N ILE A 141 -7.48 -6.27 -10.67
CA ILE A 141 -6.47 -7.10 -10.01
C ILE A 141 -7.18 -8.21 -9.22
N PRO A 142 -7.00 -9.51 -9.54
CA PRO A 142 -7.68 -10.58 -8.84
C PRO A 142 -7.30 -10.64 -7.35
N ILE A 143 -8.30 -10.87 -6.49
CA ILE A 143 -8.14 -11.07 -5.03
C ILE A 143 -8.97 -12.29 -4.59
N ARG A 144 -8.69 -12.81 -3.40
CA ARG A 144 -9.38 -13.98 -2.84
C ARG A 144 -10.69 -13.60 -2.15
#